data_AF-A0A849KD35-F1
#
_entry.id   AF-A0A849KD35-F1
#
_cell.length_a   1.000
_cell.length_b   1.000
_cell.length_c   1.000
_cell.angle_alpha   90.00
_cell.angle_beta   90.00
_cell.angle_gamma   90.00
#
_symmetry.space_group_name_H-M   'P 1'
#
loop_
_entity.id
_entity.type
_entity.pdbx_description
1 polymer ?
#
loop_
_entity_poly.entity_id
_entity_poly.type
_entity_poly.pdbx_seq_one_letter_code
_entity_poly.pdbx_strand_id
1 'polypeptide(L)'
;MIAALSFTVALLVTTTYFILGSIPLLVLKHDTPLDARFVRGFFNIYYVAAVVTAGGTAISYAFAGRPALATGAALLALLALALRRMIIPRMDALAAAIESSDLAAIAGFRRTHVAAILVNILQLAVIVWSLTAARL
;
A
#
# COMPACT_ATOMS: atom_id res chain seq x y z
N MET A 1 6.00 12.95 -21.55
CA MET A 1 6.57 11.60 -21.42
C MET A 1 7.51 11.46 -20.22
N ILE A 2 8.50 12.34 -20.03
CA ILE A 2 9.44 12.25 -18.89
C ILE A 2 8.71 12.22 -17.53
N ALA A 3 7.76 13.13 -17.30
CA ALA A 3 6.97 13.14 -16.06
C ALA A 3 6.22 11.83 -15.80
N ALA A 4 5.59 11.25 -16.83
CA ALA A 4 4.87 9.98 -16.71
C ALA A 4 5.81 8.82 -16.34
N LEU A 5 7.02 8.78 -16.92
CA LEU A 5 8.04 7.80 -16.54
C LEU A 5 8.51 8.00 -15.10
N SER A 6 8.82 9.23 -14.69
CA SER A 6 9.27 9.52 -13.33
C SER A 6 8.23 9.12 -12.28
N PHE A 7 6.95 9.42 -12.50
CA PHE A 7 5.89 9.03 -11.58
C PHE A 7 5.63 7.53 -11.57
N THR A 8 5.74 6.86 -12.72
CA THR A 8 5.62 5.39 -12.80
C THR A 8 6.77 4.72 -12.05
N VAL A 9 8.00 5.22 -12.19
CA VAL A 9 9.16 4.75 -11.41
C VAL A 9 8.92 4.98 -9.92
N ALA A 10 8.45 6.18 -9.52
CA ALA A 10 8.15 6.47 -8.13
C ALA A 10 7.07 5.53 -7.55
N LEU A 11 6.02 5.22 -8.33
CA LEU A 11 4.98 4.26 -7.96
C LEU A 11 5.55 2.85 -7.80
N LEU A 12 6.39 2.39 -8.74
CA LEU A 12 7.04 1.07 -8.67
C LEU A 12 7.97 0.97 -7.46
N VAL A 13 8.82 1.98 -7.23
CA VAL A 13 9.73 2.04 -6.08
C VAL A 13 8.95 2.02 -4.78
N THR A 14 7.89 2.84 -4.67
CA THR A 14 7.01 2.85 -3.50
C THR A 14 6.45 1.45 -3.25
N THR A 15 5.80 0.87 -4.25
CA THR A 15 5.14 -0.42 -4.12
C THR A 15 6.13 -1.54 -3.76
N THR A 16 7.32 -1.55 -4.36
CA THR A 16 8.33 -2.60 -4.14
C THR A 16 9.05 -2.44 -2.81
N TYR A 17 9.48 -1.23 -2.48
CA TYR A 17 10.19 -0.95 -1.23
C TYR A 17 9.29 -1.23 -0.02
N PHE A 18 8.00 -0.90 -0.11
CA PHE A 18 7.06 -1.19 0.95
C PHE A 18 6.76 -2.69 1.12
N ILE A 19 6.86 -3.53 0.08
CA ILE A 19 6.87 -4.99 0.22
C ILE A 19 8.12 -5.46 0.97
N LEU A 20 9.30 -4.98 0.55
CA LEU A 20 10.57 -5.32 1.18
C LEU A 20 10.64 -4.89 2.65
N GLY A 21 9.96 -3.80 3.01
CA GLY A 21 9.85 -3.37 4.41
C GLY A 21 8.73 -4.06 5.19
N SER A 22 7.56 -4.30 4.61
CA SER A 22 6.41 -4.87 5.34
C SER A 22 6.58 -6.37 5.65
N ILE A 23 7.17 -7.15 4.75
CA ILE A 23 7.36 -8.60 4.98
C ILE A 23 8.26 -8.89 6.19
N PRO A 24 9.46 -8.27 6.34
CA PRO A 24 10.27 -8.45 7.54
C PRO A 24 9.55 -8.08 8.83
N LEU A 25 8.64 -7.11 8.81
CA LEU A 25 7.87 -6.72 10.00
C LEU A 25 6.86 -7.78 10.47
N LEU A 26 6.67 -8.86 9.71
CA LEU A 26 5.94 -10.04 10.19
C LEU A 26 6.74 -10.84 11.23
N VAL A 27 8.05 -10.60 11.37
CA VAL A 27 8.88 -11.21 12.42
C VAL A 27 8.54 -10.66 13.82
N LEU A 28 7.98 -9.45 13.89
CA LEU A 28 7.47 -8.89 15.13
C LEU A 28 6.34 -9.77 15.67
N LYS A 29 6.23 -9.84 17.00
CA LYS A 29 5.20 -10.64 17.66
C LYS A 29 3.84 -9.94 17.65
N HIS A 30 3.84 -8.61 17.52
CA HIS A 30 2.63 -7.77 17.59
C HIS A 30 1.90 -7.90 18.94
N ASP A 31 2.63 -8.26 20.00
CA ASP A 31 2.14 -8.40 21.37
C ASP A 31 2.39 -7.16 22.22
N THR A 32 3.23 -6.23 21.75
CA THR A 32 3.47 -4.95 22.41
C THR A 32 2.78 -3.79 21.69
N PRO A 33 2.38 -2.73 22.43
CA PRO A 33 1.82 -1.53 21.81
C PRO A 33 2.79 -0.82 20.86
N LEU A 34 4.09 -0.91 21.13
CA LEU A 34 5.13 -0.31 20.30
C LEU A 34 5.19 -0.97 18.92
N ASP A 35 5.19 -2.30 18.86
CA ASP A 35 5.17 -3.05 17.60
C ASP A 35 3.96 -2.67 16.74
N ALA A 36 2.78 -2.61 17.36
CA ALA A 36 1.55 -2.27 16.67
C ALA A 36 1.59 -0.85 16.08
N ARG A 37 2.06 0.13 16.86
CA ARG A 37 2.22 1.53 16.42
C ARG A 37 3.25 1.67 15.30
N PHE A 38 4.35 0.92 15.36
CA PHE A 38 5.38 0.94 14.33
C PHE A 38 4.85 0.41 12.99
N VAL A 39 4.25 -0.78 12.99
CA VAL A 39 3.67 -1.40 11.78
C VAL A 39 2.56 -0.50 11.21
N ARG A 40 1.69 0.03 12.06
CA ARG A 40 0.63 0.98 11.65
C ARG A 40 1.20 2.25 11.02
N GLY A 41 2.24 2.83 11.62
CA GLY A 41 2.95 4.00 11.07
C GLY A 41 3.53 3.71 9.69
N PHE A 42 4.19 2.57 9.54
CA PHE A 42 4.76 2.10 8.28
C PHE A 42 3.70 2.01 7.17
N PHE A 43 2.56 1.35 7.42
CA PHE A 43 1.45 1.28 6.46
C PHE A 43 0.82 2.64 6.16
N ASN A 44 0.74 3.54 7.14
CA ASN A 44 0.21 4.87 6.87
C ASN A 44 1.09 5.66 5.89
N ILE A 45 2.42 5.60 6.06
CA ILE A 45 3.36 6.26 5.13
C ILE A 45 3.24 5.62 3.75
N TYR A 46 3.20 4.28 3.68
CA TYR A 46 2.97 3.53 2.44
C TYR A 46 1.74 4.06 1.69
N TYR A 47 0.58 4.07 2.33
CA TYR A 47 -0.66 4.45 1.66
C TYR A 47 -0.64 5.90 1.18
N VAL A 48 -0.08 6.82 1.97
CA VAL A 48 0.06 8.22 1.54
C VAL A 48 0.98 8.32 0.31
N ALA A 49 2.14 7.67 0.35
CA ALA A 49 3.07 7.65 -0.78
C ALA A 49 2.43 7.01 -2.03
N ALA A 50 1.68 5.92 -1.87
CA ALA A 50 0.99 5.24 -2.96
C ALA A 50 -0.10 6.13 -3.58
N VAL A 51 -0.90 6.83 -2.78
CA VAL A 51 -1.92 7.78 -3.28
C VAL A 51 -1.26 8.90 -4.09
N VAL A 52 -0.18 9.50 -3.56
CA VAL A 52 0.53 10.60 -4.23
C VAL A 52 1.17 10.15 -5.54
N THR A 53 1.91 9.03 -5.52
CA THR A 53 2.62 8.54 -6.71
C THR A 53 1.68 7.98 -7.77
N ALA A 54 0.63 7.24 -7.39
CA ALA A 54 -0.38 6.75 -8.33
C ALA A 54 -1.23 7.91 -8.88
N GLY A 55 -1.60 8.90 -8.05
CA GLY A 55 -2.31 10.09 -8.50
C GLY A 55 -1.50 10.92 -9.49
N GLY A 56 -0.21 11.15 -9.20
CA GLY A 56 0.71 11.82 -10.11
C GLY A 56 0.90 11.06 -11.43
N THR A 57 0.95 9.72 -11.36
CA THR A 57 1.00 8.84 -12.54
C THR A 57 -0.27 8.99 -13.39
N ALA A 58 -1.44 8.97 -12.77
CA ALA A 58 -2.73 9.10 -13.44
C ALA A 58 -2.85 10.44 -14.18
N ILE A 59 -2.54 11.53 -13.48
CA ILE A 59 -2.56 12.89 -14.04
C ILE A 59 -1.56 13.00 -15.20
N SER A 60 -0.35 12.45 -15.04
CA SER A 60 0.67 12.48 -16.10
C SER A 60 0.25 11.71 -17.35
N TYR A 61 -0.38 10.53 -17.21
CA TYR A 61 -0.89 9.77 -18.35
C TYR A 61 -2.11 10.41 -19.01
N ALA A 62 -2.96 11.08 -18.23
CA ALA A 62 -4.09 11.84 -18.77
C ALA A 62 -3.60 12.97 -19.68
N PHE A 63 -2.63 13.78 -19.22
CA PHE A 63 -2.01 14.83 -20.04
C PHE A 63 -1.23 14.29 -21.24
N ALA A 64 -0.70 13.06 -21.15
CA ALA A 64 -0.02 12.39 -22.26
C ALA A 64 -0.98 11.73 -23.28
N GLY A 65 -2.30 11.90 -23.13
CA GLY A 65 -3.29 11.33 -24.06
C GLY A 65 -3.42 9.81 -23.97
N ARG A 66 -3.04 9.19 -22.84
CA ARG A 66 -3.11 7.73 -22.60
C ARG A 66 -4.20 7.40 -21.58
N PRO A 67 -5.50 7.51 -21.94
CA PRO A 67 -6.60 7.40 -21.00
C PRO A 67 -6.66 6.04 -20.30
N ALA A 68 -6.38 4.94 -21.00
CA ALA A 68 -6.37 3.60 -20.40
C ALA A 68 -5.38 3.48 -19.22
N LEU A 69 -4.16 4.01 -19.38
CA LEU A 69 -3.14 4.01 -18.33
C LEU A 69 -3.49 5.00 -17.21
N ALA A 70 -4.04 6.15 -17.56
CA ALA A 70 -4.50 7.14 -16.60
C ALA A 70 -5.60 6.57 -15.68
N THR A 71 -6.58 5.88 -16.26
CA THR A 71 -7.65 5.21 -15.51
C THR A 71 -7.09 4.12 -14.59
N GLY A 72 -6.17 3.29 -15.08
CA GLY A 72 -5.52 2.26 -14.24
C GLY A 72 -4.80 2.87 -13.03
N ALA A 73 -4.02 3.92 -13.24
CA ALA A 73 -3.32 4.62 -12.17
C ALA A 73 -4.28 5.34 -11.20
N ALA A 74 -5.38 5.91 -11.70
CA ALA A 74 -6.41 6.52 -10.85
C ALA A 74 -7.10 5.48 -9.95
N LEU A 75 -7.41 4.30 -10.49
CA LEU A 75 -7.96 3.18 -9.71
C LEU A 75 -6.99 2.72 -8.61
N LEU A 76 -5.68 2.67 -8.89
CA LEU A 76 -4.67 2.35 -7.88
C LEU A 76 -4.62 3.41 -6.76
N ALA A 77 -4.69 4.70 -7.10
CA ALA A 77 -4.73 5.78 -6.11
C ALA A 77 -5.98 5.68 -5.22
N LEU A 78 -7.16 5.46 -5.83
CA LEU A 78 -8.42 5.29 -5.11
C LEU A 78 -8.39 4.05 -4.21
N LEU A 79 -7.84 2.94 -4.70
CA LEU A 79 -7.69 1.72 -3.93
C LEU A 79 -6.75 1.93 -2.73
N ALA A 80 -5.60 2.59 -2.91
CA ALA A 80 -4.70 2.93 -1.81
C ALA A 80 -5.37 3.81 -0.75
N LEU A 81 -6.17 4.80 -1.17
CA LEU A 81 -6.94 5.65 -0.27
C LEU A 81 -8.02 4.85 0.49
N ALA A 82 -8.74 3.96 -0.20
CA ALA A 82 -9.75 3.10 0.41
C ALA A 82 -9.13 2.16 1.44
N LEU A 83 -8.04 1.46 1.07
CA LEU A 83 -7.30 0.58 1.97
C LEU A 83 -6.79 1.34 3.19
N ARG A 84 -6.26 2.56 3.03
CA ARG A 84 -5.85 3.40 4.16
C ARG A 84 -7.00 3.64 5.13
N ARG A 85 -8.18 3.98 4.62
CA ARG A 85 -9.38 4.26 5.43
C ARG A 85 -9.96 3.01 6.10
N MET A 86 -9.65 1.81 5.61
CA MET A 86 -10.12 0.56 6.21
C MET A 86 -9.09 -0.06 7.16
N ILE A 87 -7.82 -0.13 6.73
CA ILE A 87 -6.76 -0.86 7.43
C ILE A 87 -6.23 -0.07 8.63
N ILE A 88 -6.00 1.24 8.50
CA ILE A 88 -5.42 2.03 9.59
C ILE A 88 -6.37 2.06 10.82
N PRO A 89 -7.67 2.36 10.69
CA PRO A 89 -8.57 2.31 11.84
C PRO A 89 -8.70 0.92 12.45
N ARG A 90 -8.65 -0.14 11.62
CA ARG A 90 -8.69 -1.53 12.09
C ARG A 90 -7.44 -1.88 12.90
N MET A 91 -6.27 -1.44 12.46
CA MET A 91 -5.03 -1.60 13.21
C MET A 91 -5.05 -0.82 14.52
N ASP A 92 -5.59 0.41 14.51
CA ASP A 92 -5.74 1.23 15.72
C ASP A 92 -6.68 0.54 16.74
N ALA A 93 -7.81 -0.03 16.30
CA ALA A 93 -8.73 -0.76 17.17
C ALA A 93 -8.12 -2.05 17.74
N LEU A 94 -7.41 -2.82 16.91
CA LEU A 94 -6.74 -4.05 17.35
C LEU A 94 -5.57 -3.75 18.29
N ALA A 95 -4.82 -2.67 18.07
CA ALA A 95 -3.76 -2.22 18.96
C ALA A 95 -4.29 -1.86 20.35
N ALA A 96 -5.43 -1.16 20.43
CA ALA A 96 -6.09 -0.85 21.70
C ALA A 96 -6.54 -2.13 22.45
N ALA A 97 -7.01 -3.14 21.72
CA ALA A 97 -7.39 -4.43 22.32
C ALA A 97 -6.17 -5.24 22.82
N ILE A 98 -5.02 -5.15 22.14
CA ILE A 98 -3.75 -5.73 22.59
C ILE A 98 -3.31 -5.08 23.92
N GLU A 99 -3.44 -3.76 24.06
CA GLU A 99 -3.17 -3.05 25.33
C GLU A 99 -4.04 -3.57 26.48
N SER A 100 -5.29 -3.97 26.22
CA SER A 100 -6.16 -4.61 27.21
C SER A 100 -5.91 -6.11 27.43
N SER A 101 -4.78 -6.64 26.94
CA SER A 101 -4.37 -8.05 27.06
C SER A 101 -5.28 -9.06 26.34
N ASP A 102 -5.96 -8.66 25.26
CA ASP A 102 -6.73 -9.59 24.42
C ASP A 102 -5.80 -10.33 23.44
N LEU A 103 -5.57 -11.61 23.71
CA LEU A 103 -4.74 -12.47 22.86
C LEU A 103 -5.34 -12.69 21.45
N ALA A 104 -6.67 -12.61 21.29
CA ALA A 104 -7.31 -12.75 19.98
C ALA A 104 -7.00 -11.53 19.08
N ALA A 105 -6.76 -10.36 19.67
CA ALA A 105 -6.41 -9.15 18.94
C ALA A 105 -5.03 -9.24 18.25
N ILE A 106 -4.07 -9.95 18.84
CA ILE A 106 -2.74 -10.20 18.24
C ILE A 106 -2.89 -10.96 16.92
N ALA A 107 -3.66 -12.05 16.91
CA ALA A 107 -3.93 -12.82 15.70
C ALA A 107 -4.70 -11.99 14.66
N GLY A 108 -5.66 -11.18 15.10
CA GLY A 108 -6.39 -10.23 14.26
C GLY A 108 -5.49 -9.18 13.61
N PHE A 109 -4.51 -8.65 14.36
CA PHE A 109 -3.55 -7.66 13.87
C PHE A 109 -2.65 -8.28 12.80
N ARG A 110 -2.09 -9.47 13.07
CA ARG A 110 -1.27 -10.22 12.10
C ARG A 110 -2.04 -10.53 10.82
N ARG A 111 -3.31 -10.95 10.89
CA ARG A 111 -4.15 -11.19 9.71
C ARG A 111 -4.37 -9.91 8.90
N THR A 112 -4.63 -8.79 9.57
CA THR A 112 -4.81 -7.49 8.91
C THR A 112 -3.52 -7.04 8.21
N HIS A 113 -2.37 -7.22 8.87
CA HIS A 113 -1.05 -6.97 8.30
C HIS A 113 -0.80 -7.83 7.05
N VAL A 114 -0.96 -9.15 7.14
CA VAL A 114 -0.77 -10.06 5.99
C VAL A 114 -1.71 -9.72 4.84
N ALA A 115 -2.98 -9.44 5.12
CA ALA A 115 -3.94 -9.05 4.09
C ALA A 115 -3.49 -7.78 3.34
N ALA A 116 -2.99 -6.76 4.04
CA ALA A 116 -2.47 -5.56 3.41
C ALA A 116 -1.26 -5.83 2.49
N ILE A 117 -0.35 -6.73 2.91
CA ILE A 117 0.79 -7.17 2.10
C ILE A 117 0.32 -7.88 0.84
N LEU A 118 -0.61 -8.83 0.95
CA LEU A 118 -1.12 -9.59 -0.19
C LEU A 118 -1.77 -8.68 -1.24
N VAL A 119 -2.55 -7.70 -0.80
CA VAL A 119 -3.13 -6.70 -1.71
C VAL A 119 -2.02 -5.88 -2.38
N ASN A 120 -0.97 -5.50 -1.66
CA ASN A 120 0.13 -4.73 -2.24
C ASN A 120 0.95 -5.56 -3.26
N ILE A 121 1.18 -6.85 -3.00
CA ILE A 121 1.79 -7.79 -3.96
C ILE A 121 0.94 -7.91 -5.22
N LEU A 122 -0.38 -8.07 -5.07
CA LEU A 122 -1.30 -8.14 -6.19
C LEU A 122 -1.27 -6.85 -7.03
N GLN A 123 -1.27 -5.68 -6.37
CA GLN A 123 -1.13 -4.41 -7.06
C GLN A 123 0.18 -4.33 -7.86
N LEU A 124 1.32 -4.73 -7.27
CA LEU A 124 2.59 -4.74 -7.98
C LEU A 124 2.55 -5.64 -9.22
N ALA A 125 2.01 -6.86 -9.09
CA ALA A 125 1.86 -7.78 -10.20
C ALA A 125 1.01 -7.18 -11.33
N VAL A 126 -0.11 -6.55 -10.98
CA VAL A 126 -1.00 -5.87 -11.94
C VAL A 126 -0.31 -4.69 -12.63
N ILE A 127 0.46 -3.88 -11.90
CA ILE A 127 1.22 -2.76 -12.47
C ILE A 127 2.25 -3.30 -13.47
N VAL A 128 3.08 -4.25 -13.07
CA VAL A 128 4.13 -4.85 -13.94
C VAL A 128 3.52 -5.51 -15.16
N TRP A 129 2.43 -6.25 -15.00
CA TRP A 129 1.68 -6.84 -16.11
C TRP A 129 1.16 -5.76 -17.06
N SER A 130 0.57 -4.69 -16.53
CA SER A 130 0.03 -3.61 -17.35
C SER A 130 1.12 -2.92 -18.18
N LEU A 131 2.31 -2.73 -17.61
CA LEU A 131 3.45 -2.14 -18.33
C LEU A 131 3.97 -3.04 -19.45
N THR A 132 4.06 -4.36 -19.21
CA THR A 132 4.53 -5.34 -20.21
C THR A 132 3.48 -5.57 -21.31
N ALA A 133 2.21 -5.69 -20.96
CA ALA A 133 1.10 -5.86 -21.90
C ALA A 133 0.87 -4.60 -22.75
N ALA A 134 1.03 -3.40 -22.18
CA ALA A 134 0.87 -2.14 -22.89
C ALA A 134 2.03 -1.79 -23.83
N ARG A 135 3.08 -2.64 -23.91
CA ARG A 135 4.30 -2.43 -24.71
C ARG A 135 4.82 -0.99 -24.61
N LEU A 136 4.91 -0.48 -23.38
CA LEU A 136 5.52 0.81 -23.09
C LEU A 136 7.01 0.81 -23.43
#